data_AF-A0A2M8YBX0-F1
#
_entry.id   AF-A0A2M8YBX0-F1
#
_cell.length_a   1.000
_cell.length_b   1.000
_cell.length_c   1.000
_cell.angle_alpha   90.00
_cell.angle_beta   90.00
_cell.angle_gamma   90.00
#
_symmetry.space_group_name_H-M   'P 1'
#
loop_
_entity.id
_entity.type
_entity.pdbx_description
1 polymer ?
#
loop_
_entity_poly.entity_id
_entity_poly.type
_entity_poly.pdbx_seq_one_letter_code
_entity_poly.pdbx_strand_id
1 'polypeptide(L)'
;MPVNRLTTLLPWLFLLGAGGTQGAGLACGDFLSRLGKKPAYLAYQGCQQNRERQDQPFEARYAVDGKHAQQAEAYLRHTVRTRDAWPRIDRFVVQVDGYAQDP
;
A
#
# COMPACT_ATOMS: atom_id res chain seq x y z
N MET A 1 -65.13 -25.55 19.54
CA MET A 1 -63.87 -26.05 20.12
C MET A 1 -62.93 -26.43 18.99
N PRO A 2 -61.73 -25.84 18.90
CA PRO A 2 -60.61 -26.49 18.25
C PRO A 2 -59.44 -26.66 19.24
N VAL A 3 -58.92 -27.88 19.35
CA VAL A 3 -57.63 -28.17 19.96
C VAL A 3 -56.86 -29.03 18.98
N ASN A 4 -55.75 -28.50 18.45
CA ASN A 4 -54.43 -29.15 18.44
C ASN A 4 -53.44 -28.31 17.63
N ARG A 5 -52.35 -27.90 18.27
CA ARG A 5 -50.96 -28.37 18.06
C ARG A 5 -50.38 -27.88 16.73
N LEU A 6 -49.21 -27.26 16.67
CA LEU A 6 -47.94 -27.82 17.14
C LEU A 6 -46.84 -26.77 16.88
N THR A 7 -45.83 -26.74 17.75
CA THR A 7 -44.45 -26.30 17.44
C THR A 7 -44.23 -24.84 17.01
N THR A 8 -44.04 -24.03 18.04
CA THR A 8 -42.98 -23.01 18.11
C THR A 8 -41.68 -23.56 17.52
N LEU A 9 -41.33 -23.19 16.28
CA LEU A 9 -40.03 -23.48 15.68
C LEU A 9 -39.15 -22.24 15.75
N LEU A 10 -38.15 -22.41 16.61
CA LEU A 10 -36.87 -21.74 16.77
C LEU A 10 -36.67 -20.40 16.04
N PRO A 11 -36.53 -19.31 16.82
CA PRO A 11 -36.01 -18.06 16.32
C PRO A 11 -34.52 -18.23 15.99
N TRP A 12 -34.07 -17.54 14.94
CA TRP A 12 -32.69 -17.01 14.85
C TRP A 12 -31.56 -18.01 14.58
N LEU A 13 -31.55 -18.63 13.41
CA LEU A 13 -30.33 -19.26 12.90
C LEU A 13 -30.05 -18.92 11.43
N PHE A 14 -30.14 -17.63 11.06
CA PHE A 14 -29.74 -17.16 9.72
C PHE A 14 -29.08 -15.77 9.76
N LEU A 15 -28.11 -15.57 10.65
CA LEU A 15 -27.18 -14.43 10.60
C LEU A 15 -25.73 -14.90 10.75
N LEU A 16 -25.31 -15.84 9.90
CA LEU A 16 -23.90 -16.13 9.62
C LEU A 16 -23.62 -15.75 8.17
N GLY A 17 -23.70 -14.44 7.89
CA GLY A 17 -23.46 -13.87 6.57
C GLY A 17 -22.37 -12.80 6.64
N ALA A 18 -21.27 -13.07 5.93
CA ALA A 18 -20.21 -12.14 5.56
C ALA A 18 -19.40 -11.50 6.70
N GLY A 19 -18.62 -12.34 7.41
CA GLY A 19 -17.33 -11.88 7.92
C GLY A 19 -16.40 -11.59 6.73
N GLY A 20 -16.57 -10.43 6.10
CA GLY A 20 -15.58 -9.91 5.16
C GLY A 20 -14.30 -9.68 5.94
N THR A 21 -13.31 -10.54 5.74
CA THR A 21 -11.93 -10.19 6.12
C THR A 21 -11.60 -8.94 5.31
N GLN A 22 -11.64 -7.79 5.99
CA GLN A 22 -10.96 -6.60 5.52
C GLN A 22 -9.47 -6.92 5.64
N GLY A 23 -8.96 -7.77 4.72
CA GLY A 23 -7.55 -7.79 4.43
C GLY A 23 -7.21 -6.34 4.19
N ALA A 24 -6.28 -5.79 4.97
CA ALA A 24 -5.75 -4.46 4.75
C ALA A 24 -5.09 -4.46 3.36
N GLY A 25 -5.92 -4.32 2.32
CA GLY A 25 -5.50 -4.22 0.96
C GLY A 25 -4.60 -3.01 0.92
N LEU A 26 -3.39 -3.18 0.37
CA LEU A 26 -2.49 -2.07 0.16
C LEU A 26 -3.19 -1.11 -0.81
N ALA A 27 -3.89 -0.12 -0.28
CA ALA A 27 -4.38 0.97 -1.08
C ALA A 27 -3.17 1.80 -1.55
N CYS A 28 -3.25 2.28 -2.79
CA CYS A 28 -2.28 3.23 -3.33
C CYS A 28 -2.06 4.37 -2.32
N GLY A 29 -0.82 4.77 -2.09
CA GLY A 29 -0.54 5.82 -1.12
C GLY A 29 0.94 6.06 -0.88
N ASP A 30 1.23 6.92 0.09
CA ASP A 30 2.59 7.22 0.51
C ASP A 30 3.15 6.09 1.38
N PHE A 31 3.85 5.19 0.71
CA PHE A 31 4.49 4.03 1.30
C PHE A 31 5.61 4.41 2.29
N LEU A 32 6.39 5.44 1.97
CA LEU A 32 7.48 5.89 2.84
C LEU A 32 6.94 6.55 4.12
N SER A 33 5.82 7.26 4.07
CA SER A 33 5.18 7.83 5.25
C SER A 33 4.68 6.75 6.21
N ARG A 34 4.18 5.61 5.68
CA ARG A 34 3.78 4.46 6.50
C ARG A 34 4.95 3.78 7.18
N LEU A 35 6.16 3.93 6.64
CA LEU A 35 7.37 3.50 7.35
C LEU A 35 7.53 4.35 8.63
N GLY A 36 7.23 5.64 8.58
CA GLY A 36 7.57 6.54 9.67
C GLY A 36 9.07 6.86 9.61
N LYS A 37 9.41 8.11 9.95
CA LYS A 37 10.72 8.72 9.68
C LYS A 37 11.01 8.96 8.19
N LYS A 38 9.97 9.19 7.39
CA LYS A 38 10.14 9.67 6.01
C LYS A 38 10.83 11.03 6.04
N PRO A 39 11.98 11.19 5.36
CA PRO A 39 12.65 12.48 5.30
C PRO A 39 11.87 13.49 4.45
N ALA A 40 11.91 14.76 4.85
CA ALA A 40 11.19 15.84 4.17
C ALA A 40 11.63 16.08 2.71
N TYR A 41 12.88 15.72 2.38
CA TYR A 41 13.42 15.86 1.02
C TYR A 41 12.89 14.82 0.02
N LEU A 42 12.13 13.80 0.47
CA LEU A 42 11.42 12.86 -0.40
C LEU A 42 9.96 13.30 -0.57
N ALA A 43 9.69 14.18 -1.52
CA ALA A 43 8.34 14.69 -1.77
C ALA A 43 7.48 13.63 -2.45
N TYR A 44 6.34 13.25 -1.86
CA TYR A 44 5.42 12.28 -2.48
C TYR A 44 4.66 12.94 -3.64
N GLN A 45 4.75 12.36 -4.83
CA GLN A 45 4.13 12.87 -6.06
C GLN A 45 2.82 12.16 -6.41
N GLY A 46 2.51 11.07 -5.73
CA GLY A 46 1.31 10.28 -5.97
C GLY A 46 1.61 8.80 -6.11
N CYS A 47 0.55 8.03 -6.30
CA CYS A 47 0.62 6.59 -6.50
C CYS A 47 -0.35 6.20 -7.62
N GLN A 48 0.09 5.28 -8.47
CA GLN A 48 -0.74 4.74 -9.55
C GLN A 48 -0.82 3.22 -9.48
N GLN A 49 -1.94 2.68 -9.95
CA GLN A 49 -2.10 1.25 -10.13
C GLN A 49 -1.72 0.85 -11.57
N ASN A 50 -0.52 0.29 -11.74
CA ASN A 50 -0.09 -0.40 -12.93
C ASN A 50 -0.76 -1.78 -13.02
N ARG A 51 -1.90 -1.84 -13.73
CA ARG A 51 -2.72 -3.05 -13.89
C ARG A 51 -2.08 -4.12 -14.79
N GLU A 52 -1.03 -3.78 -15.53
CA GLU A 52 -0.30 -4.75 -16.36
C GLU A 52 0.59 -5.66 -15.50
N ARG A 53 0.98 -5.21 -14.30
CA ARG A 53 1.70 -6.04 -13.33
C ARG A 53 0.72 -6.84 -12.48
N GLN A 54 0.73 -8.17 -12.64
CA GLN A 54 -0.18 -9.08 -11.93
C GLN A 54 0.15 -9.21 -10.44
N ASP A 55 1.43 -9.17 -10.06
CA ASP A 55 1.87 -9.45 -8.69
C ASP A 55 1.93 -8.20 -7.79
N GLN A 56 2.32 -7.05 -8.35
CA GLN A 56 2.56 -5.81 -7.61
C GLN A 56 2.14 -4.58 -8.42
N PRO A 57 0.84 -4.25 -8.37
CA PRO A 57 0.26 -3.26 -9.28
C PRO A 57 0.45 -1.83 -8.77
N PHE A 58 0.90 -1.57 -7.54
CA PHE A 58 0.96 -0.20 -7.02
C PHE A 58 2.36 0.41 -7.11
N GLU A 59 2.45 1.60 -7.71
CA GLU A 59 3.67 2.36 -7.90
C GLU A 59 3.52 3.74 -7.26
N ALA A 60 4.26 3.98 -6.17
CA ALA A 60 4.36 5.30 -5.55
C ALA A 60 5.55 6.06 -6.14
N ARG A 61 5.35 7.34 -6.50
CA ARG A 61 6.40 8.21 -7.02
C ARG A 61 6.81 9.24 -5.99
N TYR A 62 8.11 9.50 -5.93
CA TYR A 62 8.71 10.49 -5.04
C TYR A 62 9.68 11.35 -5.83
N ALA A 63 9.63 12.67 -5.61
CA ALA A 63 10.62 13.60 -6.11
C ALA A 63 11.66 13.88 -5.04
N VAL A 64 12.91 14.02 -5.47
CA VAL A 64 14.04 14.39 -4.63
C VAL A 64 14.85 15.46 -5.36
N ASP A 65 15.19 16.53 -4.66
CA ASP A 65 16.14 17.52 -5.17
C ASP A 65 17.52 16.86 -5.29
N GLY A 66 18.24 17.12 -6.39
CA GLY A 66 19.56 16.53 -6.65
C GLY A 66 20.55 16.71 -5.50
N LYS A 67 20.48 17.80 -4.74
CA LYS A 67 21.36 18.02 -3.56
C LYS A 67 21.16 16.99 -2.44
N HIS A 68 20.02 16.29 -2.43
CA HIS A 68 19.66 15.27 -1.47
C HIS A 68 19.72 13.85 -2.05
N ALA A 69 20.18 13.66 -3.30
CA ALA A 69 20.16 12.36 -3.97
C ALA A 69 20.92 11.27 -3.19
N GLN A 70 22.14 11.56 -2.72
CA GLN A 70 22.93 10.62 -1.92
C GLN A 70 22.24 10.26 -0.60
N GLN A 71 21.62 11.24 0.05
CA GLN A 71 20.90 11.04 1.33
C GLN A 71 19.64 10.20 1.14
N ALA A 72 18.94 10.38 0.02
CA ALA A 72 17.82 9.53 -0.36
C ALA A 72 18.25 8.10 -0.61
N GLU A 73 19.34 7.88 -1.36
CA GLU A 73 19.85 6.53 -1.59
C GLU A 73 20.23 5.83 -0.27
N ALA A 74 20.95 6.51 0.61
CA ALA A 74 21.34 5.97 1.92
C ALA A 74 20.12 5.63 2.79
N TYR A 75 19.13 6.52 2.84
CA TYR A 75 17.88 6.28 3.56
C TYR A 75 17.15 5.04 3.03
N LEU A 76 17.03 4.90 1.70
CA LEU A 76 16.35 3.76 1.08
C LEU A 76 17.11 2.45 1.33
N ARG A 77 18.44 2.46 1.15
CA ARG A 77 19.29 1.28 1.38
C ARG A 77 19.23 0.76 2.80
N HIS A 78 19.16 1.66 3.79
CA HIS A 78 19.09 1.26 5.19
C HIS A 78 17.66 0.93 5.59
N THR A 79 16.73 1.86 5.42
CA THR A 79 15.39 1.78 6.04
C THR A 79 14.47 0.78 5.36
N VAL A 80 14.52 0.69 4.03
CA VAL A 80 13.66 -0.22 3.29
C VAL A 80 14.20 -1.64 3.37
N ARG A 81 15.51 -1.82 3.19
CA ARG A 81 16.11 -3.16 3.08
C ARG A 81 16.08 -3.95 4.39
N THR A 82 16.10 -3.28 5.54
CA THR A 82 16.24 -3.95 6.85
C THR A 82 14.95 -4.03 7.65
N ARG A 83 13.85 -3.42 7.20
CA ARG A 83 12.57 -3.55 7.91
C ARG A 83 11.87 -4.79 7.45
N ASP A 84 11.48 -5.62 8.42
CA ASP A 84 10.58 -6.77 8.30
C ASP A 84 9.22 -6.49 7.61
N ALA A 85 9.00 -5.28 7.11
CA ALA A 85 7.70 -4.69 6.84
C ALA A 85 7.19 -4.79 5.39
N TRP A 86 7.98 -5.23 4.41
CA TRP A 86 7.54 -5.07 3.01
C TRP A 86 7.84 -6.26 2.09
N PRO A 87 7.23 -7.44 2.31
CA PRO A 87 7.19 -8.52 1.30
C PRO A 87 6.49 -8.13 -0.02
N ARG A 88 6.13 -6.85 -0.23
CA ARG A 88 5.35 -6.34 -1.37
C ARG A 88 5.92 -5.07 -2.03
N ILE A 89 7.08 -4.54 -1.60
CA ILE A 89 7.90 -3.70 -2.49
C ILE A 89 9.03 -4.57 -2.99
N ASP A 90 8.90 -5.03 -4.23
CA ASP A 90 9.95 -5.74 -4.95
C ASP A 90 11.05 -4.79 -5.45
N ARG A 91 10.69 -3.54 -5.79
CA ARG A 91 11.59 -2.65 -6.52
C ARG A 91 11.42 -1.18 -6.18
N PHE A 92 12.56 -0.50 -6.04
CA PHE A 92 12.65 0.96 -6.10
C PHE A 92 13.31 1.36 -7.40
N VAL A 93 12.69 2.31 -8.10
CA VAL A 93 13.24 2.91 -9.31
C VAL A 93 13.54 4.37 -9.01
N VAL A 94 14.77 4.78 -9.27
CA VAL A 94 15.18 6.19 -9.22
C VAL A 94 15.12 6.72 -10.64
N GLN A 95 14.26 7.71 -10.86
CA GLN A 95 14.22 8.46 -12.11
C GLN A 95 15.03 9.75 -11.92
N VAL A 96 15.90 10.05 -12.88
CA VAL A 96 16.69 11.28 -12.92
C VAL A 96 16.24 12.07 -14.13
N ASP A 97 15.70 13.26 -13.90
CA ASP A 97 15.37 14.19 -14.97
C ASP A 97 16.60 15.10 -15.19
N GLY A 98 17.18 15.03 -16.39
CA GLY A 98 18.27 15.90 -16.82
C GLY A 98 17.78 16.90 -17.86
N TYR A 99 18.24 18.15 -17.77
CA TYR A 99 18.12 19.08 -18.89
C TYR A 99 19.17 18.71 -19.94
N ALA A 100 18.80 18.65 -21.21
CA ALA A 100 19.78 18.67 -22.28
C ALA A 100 20.59 19.96 -22.14
N GLN A 101 21.87 19.84 -21.80
CA GLN A 101 22.79 20.96 -21.98
C GLN A 101 23.10 21.01 -23.48
N ASP A 102 22.79 22.14 -24.12
CA ASP A 102 23.33 22.44 -25.44
C ASP A 102 24.87 22.41 -25.34
N PRO A 103 25.57 21.65 -26.20
CA PRO A 103 27.01 21.42 -26.10
C PRO A 103 27.85 22.68 -26.33
#